data_AF-A0A645DSC7-F1
#
_entry.id   AF-A0A645DSC7-F1
#
_cell.length_a   1.000
_cell.length_b   1.000
_cell.length_c   1.000
_cell.angle_alpha   90.00
_cell.angle_beta   90.00
_cell.angle_gamma   90.00
#
_symmetry.space_group_name_H-M   'P 1'
#
loop_
_entity.id
_entity.type
_entity.pdbx_description
1 polymer ?
#
loop_
_entity_poly.entity_id
_entity_poly.type
_entity_poly.pdbx_seq_one_letter_code
_entity_poly.pdbx_strand_id
1 'polypeptide(L)'
;MGVTAVAILPQEMSKERFEWLKEIGAEVYATPGCESNVKEIYDKCWEIRRTKPDHIILNQFDEFGNPVWHYNVTGPAIEEIFGYVKNDKSRLAAFISNTGSAGTIAAGDYLRTVFPQIKVAASEALQCPTLLNNGFGGHRIEGIGDKHVPWVHNVKNTDVVTAIDDEDCMRAIRLFNDPVGKKFLAAAGIDPNTINKLDYLGISGVANLISAIKTAKYYEMDENDVIITIATDSMEMYGSRLDELNAEKGAYNEIQAARDFEKAFMGASVDYMKELTYTDRKALHNLKYFTWVEQQEKPIDEINQLWYDHDLWPRLFNQAAKWDEMIEEFNQEIKKA
;
A
#
# COMPACT_ATOMS: atom_id res chain seq x y z
N MET A 1 -20.02 -16.12 3.07
CA MET A 1 -20.13 -16.79 1.76
C MET A 1 -20.17 -18.32 1.85
N GLY A 2 -19.93 -18.95 3.01
CA GLY A 2 -20.03 -20.43 3.12
C GLY A 2 -18.97 -21.19 2.30
N VAL A 3 -17.90 -20.51 1.90
CA VAL A 3 -16.78 -21.06 1.15
C VAL A 3 -15.57 -21.22 2.07
N THR A 4 -14.75 -22.23 1.81
CA THR A 4 -13.47 -22.40 2.49
C THR A 4 -12.51 -21.32 2.01
N ALA A 5 -11.98 -20.53 2.93
CA ALA A 5 -10.96 -19.54 2.60
C ALA A 5 -9.65 -20.24 2.24
N VAL A 6 -8.96 -19.75 1.20
CA VAL A 6 -7.64 -20.21 0.78
C VAL A 6 -6.73 -18.99 0.72
N ALA A 7 -5.57 -19.07 1.38
CA ALA A 7 -4.55 -18.04 1.36
C ALA A 7 -3.26 -18.58 0.74
N ILE A 8 -2.71 -17.84 -0.22
CA ILE A 8 -1.42 -18.12 -0.85
C ILE A 8 -0.53 -16.93 -0.52
N LEU A 9 0.51 -17.15 0.27
CA LEU A 9 1.37 -16.08 0.79
C LEU A 9 2.80 -16.57 1.03
N PRO A 10 3.81 -15.68 1.01
CA PRO A 10 5.19 -16.05 1.25
C PRO A 10 5.41 -16.59 2.68
N GLN A 11 6.36 -17.52 2.83
CA GLN A 11 6.61 -18.19 4.11
C GLN A 11 7.32 -17.30 5.15
N GLU A 12 7.96 -16.20 4.75
CA GLU A 12 8.68 -15.30 5.66
C GLU A 12 7.82 -14.15 6.25
N MET A 13 6.51 -14.15 5.96
CA MET A 13 5.54 -13.22 6.53
C MET A 13 5.42 -13.38 8.06
N SER A 14 4.89 -12.37 8.76
CA SER A 14 4.72 -12.41 10.23
C SER A 14 3.99 -13.67 10.72
N LYS A 15 4.33 -14.16 11.91
CA LYS A 15 3.67 -15.32 12.51
C LYS A 15 2.20 -15.07 12.79
N GLU A 16 1.86 -13.84 13.20
CA GLU A 16 0.50 -13.38 13.48
C GLU A 16 -0.42 -13.57 12.27
N ARG A 17 0.07 -13.31 11.05
CA ARG A 17 -0.68 -13.58 9.81
C ARG A 17 -1.02 -15.06 9.65
N PHE A 18 -0.07 -15.96 9.91
CA PHE A 18 -0.30 -17.41 9.82
C PHE A 18 -1.24 -17.92 10.93
N GLU A 19 -1.10 -17.38 12.14
CA GLU A 19 -1.98 -17.70 13.27
C GLU A 19 -3.41 -17.26 12.99
N TRP A 20 -3.61 -16.03 12.52
CA TRP A 20 -4.93 -15.51 12.14
C TRP A 20 -5.58 -16.34 11.01
N LEU A 21 -4.83 -16.68 9.96
CA LEU A 21 -5.33 -17.53 8.86
C LEU A 21 -5.78 -18.90 9.38
N LYS A 22 -5.04 -19.48 10.32
CA LYS A 22 -5.40 -20.76 10.95
C LYS A 22 -6.66 -20.63 11.81
N GLU A 23 -6.82 -19.53 12.55
CA GLU A 23 -7.99 -19.27 13.39
C GLU A 23 -9.29 -19.15 12.58
N ILE A 24 -9.24 -18.49 11.41
CA ILE A 24 -10.40 -18.39 10.51
C ILE A 24 -10.66 -19.68 9.71
N GLY A 25 -9.84 -20.72 9.91
CA GLY A 25 -9.97 -22.00 9.23
C GLY A 25 -9.56 -21.97 7.75
N ALA A 26 -8.67 -21.06 7.36
CA ALA A 26 -8.18 -20.98 5.99
C ALA A 26 -7.20 -22.12 5.66
N GLU A 27 -7.29 -22.65 4.45
CA GLU A 27 -6.22 -23.45 3.87
C GLU A 27 -5.06 -22.52 3.48
N VAL A 28 -3.84 -22.88 3.84
CA VAL A 28 -2.65 -22.04 3.63
C VAL A 28 -1.64 -22.72 2.71
N TYR A 29 -1.29 -22.03 1.62
CA TYR A 29 -0.16 -22.37 0.76
C TYR A 29 0.97 -21.38 0.98
N ALA A 30 1.97 -21.78 1.76
CA ALA A 30 3.17 -20.99 1.98
C ALA A 30 4.13 -21.12 0.77
N THR A 31 4.41 -20.01 0.09
CA THR A 31 5.35 -19.98 -1.05
C THR A 31 6.76 -19.59 -0.59
N PRO A 32 7.83 -20.03 -1.28
CA PRO A 32 9.19 -19.63 -0.92
C PRO A 32 9.43 -18.12 -1.07
N GLY A 33 10.16 -17.53 -0.13
CA GLY A 33 10.62 -16.13 -0.18
C GLY A 33 9.94 -15.18 0.80
N CYS A 34 10.20 -13.89 0.59
CA CYS A 34 9.76 -12.77 1.43
C CYS A 34 8.52 -12.06 0.84
N GLU A 35 8.06 -10.99 1.50
CA GLU A 35 6.92 -10.17 1.05
C GLU A 35 6.93 -9.89 -0.46
N SER A 36 8.07 -9.45 -0.99
CA SER A 36 8.24 -9.09 -2.41
C SER A 36 8.21 -10.26 -3.42
N ASN A 37 7.94 -11.50 -3.00
CA ASN A 37 7.97 -12.70 -3.86
C ASN A 37 6.56 -13.09 -4.36
N VAL A 38 6.06 -12.35 -5.34
CA VAL A 38 4.73 -12.60 -5.93
C VAL A 38 4.75 -13.59 -7.11
N LYS A 39 5.90 -13.80 -7.76
CA LYS A 39 6.02 -14.75 -8.88
C LYS A 39 5.69 -16.18 -8.44
N GLU A 40 6.15 -16.59 -7.27
CA GLU A 40 5.88 -17.90 -6.69
C GLU A 40 4.39 -18.06 -6.32
N ILE A 41 3.72 -16.97 -5.92
CA ILE A 41 2.27 -16.93 -5.70
C ILE A 41 1.53 -17.17 -7.01
N TYR A 42 1.93 -16.50 -8.10
CA TYR A 42 1.32 -16.70 -9.41
C TYR A 42 1.49 -18.13 -9.92
N ASP A 43 2.67 -18.73 -9.75
CA ASP A 43 2.90 -20.14 -10.13
C ASP A 43 1.93 -21.06 -9.38
N LYS A 44 1.74 -20.82 -8.08
CA LYS A 44 0.81 -21.61 -7.27
C LYS A 44 -0.64 -21.40 -7.72
N CYS A 45 -1.03 -20.17 -8.07
CA CYS A 45 -2.33 -19.88 -8.65
C CYS A 45 -2.56 -20.66 -9.96
N TRP A 46 -1.56 -20.73 -10.84
CA TRP A 46 -1.64 -21.52 -12.08
C TRP A 46 -1.75 -23.02 -11.82
N GLU A 47 -1.01 -23.55 -10.85
CA GLU A 47 -1.13 -24.93 -10.42
C GLU A 47 -2.57 -25.23 -9.94
N ILE A 48 -3.11 -24.37 -9.07
CA ILE A 48 -4.48 -24.51 -8.53
C ILE A 48 -5.52 -24.45 -9.65
N ARG A 49 -5.44 -23.47 -10.57
CA ARG A 49 -6.36 -23.38 -11.73
C ARG A 49 -6.36 -24.65 -12.58
N ARG A 50 -5.21 -25.30 -12.74
CA ARG A 50 -5.06 -26.52 -13.55
C ARG A 50 -5.52 -27.79 -12.83
N THR A 51 -5.42 -27.82 -11.50
CA THR A 51 -5.60 -29.05 -10.71
C THR A 51 -6.85 -29.06 -9.83
N LYS A 52 -7.44 -27.89 -9.56
CA LYS A 52 -8.57 -27.71 -8.63
C LYS A 52 -9.68 -26.83 -9.24
N PRO A 53 -10.61 -27.42 -10.02
CA PRO A 53 -11.62 -26.66 -10.77
C PRO A 53 -12.69 -25.99 -9.92
N ASP A 54 -12.82 -26.37 -8.65
CA ASP A 54 -13.72 -25.80 -7.65
C ASP A 54 -13.17 -24.56 -6.93
N HIS A 55 -11.90 -24.20 -7.20
CA HIS A 55 -11.25 -23.04 -6.59
C HIS A 55 -11.45 -21.78 -7.45
N ILE A 56 -11.97 -20.72 -6.82
CA ILE A 56 -12.07 -19.39 -7.43
C ILE A 56 -10.92 -18.54 -6.90
N ILE A 57 -10.03 -18.11 -7.80
CA ILE A 57 -8.89 -17.26 -7.45
C ILE A 57 -9.26 -15.81 -7.70
N LEU A 58 -9.30 -15.00 -6.64
CA LEU A 58 -9.40 -13.55 -6.71
C LEU A 58 -8.00 -12.95 -6.71
N ASN A 59 -7.52 -12.53 -7.87
CA ASN A 59 -6.18 -11.98 -8.00
C ASN A 59 -6.21 -10.46 -7.80
N GLN A 60 -5.92 -9.99 -6.58
CA GLN A 60 -6.00 -8.57 -6.22
C GLN A 60 -5.17 -7.63 -7.11
N PHE A 61 -4.18 -8.16 -7.85
CA PHE A 61 -3.30 -7.39 -8.72
C PHE A 61 -3.91 -7.13 -10.13
N ASP A 62 -4.93 -7.88 -10.55
CA ASP A 62 -5.65 -7.68 -11.83
C ASP A 62 -7.17 -7.53 -11.74
N GLU A 63 -7.76 -7.74 -10.57
CA GLU A 63 -9.19 -7.53 -10.35
C GLU A 63 -9.54 -6.04 -10.18
N PHE A 64 -10.22 -5.45 -11.17
CA PHE A 64 -10.62 -4.03 -11.13
C PHE A 64 -11.59 -3.68 -10.01
N GLY A 65 -12.27 -4.64 -9.40
CA GLY A 65 -13.04 -4.41 -8.18
C GLY A 65 -12.22 -3.77 -7.06
N ASN A 66 -10.92 -4.09 -7.00
CA ASN A 66 -9.98 -3.54 -6.03
C ASN A 66 -9.84 -1.99 -6.14
N PRO A 67 -9.30 -1.42 -7.24
CA PRO A 67 -9.20 0.04 -7.35
C PRO A 67 -10.57 0.74 -7.43
N VAL A 68 -11.62 0.08 -7.96
CA VAL A 68 -12.97 0.67 -8.03
C VAL A 68 -13.55 0.91 -6.64
N TRP A 69 -13.32 0.01 -5.69
CA TRP A 69 -13.69 0.22 -4.30
C TRP A 69 -13.01 1.48 -3.73
N HIS A 70 -11.70 1.59 -3.89
CA HIS A 70 -10.95 2.72 -3.35
C HIS A 70 -11.29 4.05 -4.03
N TYR A 71 -11.61 4.05 -5.32
CA TYR A 71 -12.12 5.22 -6.02
C TYR A 71 -13.47 5.69 -5.44
N ASN A 72 -14.41 4.76 -5.21
CA ASN A 72 -15.79 5.09 -4.83
C ASN A 72 -16.02 5.20 -3.33
N VAL A 73 -15.11 4.69 -2.50
CA VAL A 73 -15.26 4.66 -1.03
C VAL A 73 -14.11 5.40 -0.36
N THR A 74 -12.88 4.97 -0.58
CA THR A 74 -11.71 5.55 0.10
C THR A 74 -11.44 6.99 -0.35
N GLY A 75 -11.56 7.30 -1.64
CA GLY A 75 -11.43 8.65 -2.17
C GLY A 75 -12.39 9.65 -1.53
N PRO A 76 -13.71 9.41 -1.59
CA PRO A 76 -14.71 10.25 -0.91
C PRO A 76 -14.50 10.36 0.60
N ALA A 77 -14.11 9.27 1.28
CA ALA A 77 -13.80 9.33 2.71
C ALA A 77 -12.61 10.25 3.01
N ILE A 78 -11.57 10.26 2.15
CA ILE A 78 -10.44 11.20 2.27
C ILE A 78 -10.89 12.65 2.06
N GLU A 79 -11.78 12.90 1.09
CA GLU A 79 -12.38 14.22 0.90
C GLU A 79 -13.16 14.67 2.15
N GLU A 80 -13.95 13.78 2.76
CA GLU A 80 -14.68 14.07 3.99
C GLU A 80 -13.71 14.39 5.15
N ILE A 81 -12.66 13.59 5.32
CA ILE A 81 -11.60 13.83 6.31
C ILE A 81 -10.94 15.19 6.09
N PHE A 82 -10.59 15.53 4.84
CA PHE A 82 -10.06 16.84 4.50
C PHE A 82 -11.04 17.95 4.91
N GLY A 83 -12.33 17.76 4.68
CA GLY A 83 -13.40 18.64 5.13
C GLY A 83 -13.40 18.94 6.63
N TYR A 84 -13.07 17.95 7.48
CA TYR A 84 -13.00 18.12 8.93
C TYR A 84 -11.73 18.82 9.43
N VAL A 85 -10.60 18.66 8.73
CA VAL A 85 -9.30 19.19 9.19
C VAL A 85 -8.92 20.53 8.55
N LYS A 86 -9.52 20.87 7.40
CA LYS A 86 -9.17 22.07 6.64
C LYS A 86 -9.63 23.36 7.33
N ASN A 87 -8.88 24.43 7.11
CA ASN A 87 -9.31 25.81 7.32
C ASN A 87 -9.49 26.54 5.97
N ASP A 88 -9.78 27.85 5.99
CA ASP A 88 -10.04 28.64 4.78
C ASP A 88 -8.85 28.76 3.82
N LYS A 89 -7.62 28.53 4.30
CA LYS A 89 -6.39 28.58 3.50
C LYS A 89 -5.90 27.20 3.08
N SER A 90 -6.39 26.14 3.73
CA SER A 90 -5.94 24.78 3.50
C SER A 90 -6.24 24.30 2.09
N ARG A 91 -5.28 23.57 1.51
CA ARG A 91 -5.42 22.84 0.25
C ARG A 91 -5.02 21.38 0.46
N LEU A 92 -5.77 20.45 -0.13
CA LEU A 92 -5.36 19.05 -0.17
C LEU A 92 -4.24 18.92 -1.21
N ALA A 93 -3.00 18.98 -0.74
CA ALA A 93 -1.82 19.13 -1.58
C ALA A 93 -1.31 17.80 -2.13
N ALA A 94 -1.34 16.75 -1.33
CA ALA A 94 -0.93 15.42 -1.76
C ALA A 94 -1.73 14.30 -1.11
N PHE A 95 -1.88 13.22 -1.88
CA PHE A 95 -2.29 11.91 -1.39
C PHE A 95 -1.16 10.91 -1.61
N ILE A 96 -0.83 10.17 -0.56
CA ILE A 96 0.30 9.24 -0.56
C ILE A 96 -0.22 7.85 -0.23
N SER A 97 0.20 6.88 -1.03
CA SER A 97 -0.11 5.48 -0.79
C SER A 97 1.08 4.64 -1.19
N ASN A 98 1.54 3.78 -0.28
CA ASN A 98 2.40 2.68 -0.68
C ASN A 98 1.70 1.81 -1.71
N THR A 99 2.49 1.17 -2.57
CA THR A 99 1.99 0.27 -3.61
C THR A 99 2.33 -1.18 -3.29
N GLY A 100 1.31 -1.94 -2.88
CA GLY A 100 1.24 -3.40 -3.02
C GLY A 100 0.42 -3.73 -4.27
N SER A 101 -0.86 -4.10 -4.08
CA SER A 101 -1.80 -4.31 -5.19
C SER A 101 -2.18 -3.07 -6.00
N ALA A 102 -1.84 -1.87 -5.51
CA ALA A 102 -2.21 -0.58 -6.08
C ALA A 102 -3.73 -0.29 -6.14
N GLY A 103 -4.53 -0.98 -5.33
CA GLY A 103 -5.94 -0.62 -5.13
C GLY A 103 -6.10 0.75 -4.47
N THR A 104 -5.50 0.91 -3.28
CA THR A 104 -5.64 2.12 -2.45
C THR A 104 -5.22 3.40 -3.15
N ILE A 105 -4.18 3.36 -3.99
CA ILE A 105 -3.70 4.55 -4.71
C ILE A 105 -4.75 5.09 -5.69
N ALA A 106 -5.74 4.28 -6.08
CA ALA A 106 -6.86 4.72 -6.91
C ALA A 106 -7.80 5.71 -6.21
N ALA A 107 -7.72 5.86 -4.88
CA ALA A 107 -8.33 6.99 -4.20
C ALA A 107 -7.79 8.33 -4.74
N GLY A 108 -6.52 8.37 -5.17
CA GLY A 108 -5.92 9.53 -5.84
C GLY A 108 -6.54 9.82 -7.22
N ASP A 109 -7.03 8.80 -7.93
CA ASP A 109 -7.78 8.99 -9.18
C ASP A 109 -9.07 9.79 -8.92
N TYR A 110 -9.82 9.44 -7.87
CA TYR A 110 -11.00 10.18 -7.42
C TYR A 110 -10.63 11.59 -6.97
N LEU A 111 -9.66 11.72 -6.07
CA LEU A 111 -9.28 13.00 -5.48
C LEU A 111 -8.82 13.99 -6.54
N ARG A 112 -8.20 13.53 -7.64
CA ARG A 112 -7.83 14.41 -8.76
C ARG A 112 -9.05 15.00 -9.49
N THR A 113 -10.19 14.32 -9.50
CA THR A 113 -11.42 14.86 -10.11
C THR A 113 -12.00 16.03 -9.29
N VAL A 114 -11.77 16.03 -7.98
CA VAL A 114 -12.24 17.07 -7.04
C VAL A 114 -11.19 18.15 -6.80
N PHE A 115 -9.92 17.75 -6.73
CA PHE A 115 -8.74 18.58 -6.47
C PHE A 115 -7.71 18.40 -7.61
N PRO A 116 -7.87 19.08 -8.75
CA PRO A 116 -7.06 18.82 -9.96
C PRO A 116 -5.54 19.01 -9.79
N GLN A 117 -5.12 19.79 -8.78
CA GLN A 117 -3.72 20.09 -8.49
C GLN A 117 -3.07 19.12 -7.50
N ILE A 118 -3.83 18.15 -6.95
CA ILE A 118 -3.30 17.20 -5.97
C ILE A 118 -2.14 16.39 -6.57
N LYS A 119 -1.10 16.19 -5.77
CA LYS A 119 0.00 15.27 -6.07
C LYS A 119 -0.35 13.88 -5.56
N VAL A 120 -0.34 12.88 -6.45
CA VAL A 120 -0.52 11.48 -6.05
C VAL A 120 0.85 10.80 -6.03
N ALA A 121 1.33 10.44 -4.84
CA ALA A 121 2.63 9.80 -4.65
C ALA A 121 2.48 8.29 -4.37
N ALA A 122 3.13 7.48 -5.21
CA ALA A 122 3.34 6.06 -4.98
C ALA A 122 4.58 5.86 -4.11
N SER A 123 4.43 5.12 -3.02
CA SER A 123 5.55 4.76 -2.15
C SER A 123 5.91 3.28 -2.26
N GLU A 124 7.19 2.96 -2.19
CA GLU A 124 7.71 1.59 -2.24
C GLU A 124 8.92 1.39 -1.33
N ALA A 125 9.41 0.15 -1.20
CA ALA A 125 10.62 -0.15 -0.46
C ALA A 125 11.87 0.15 -1.29
N LEU A 126 12.87 0.83 -0.71
CA LEU A 126 14.14 1.14 -1.36
C LEU A 126 14.94 -0.12 -1.71
N GLN A 127 14.80 -1.19 -0.92
CA GLN A 127 15.42 -2.48 -1.18
C GLN A 127 14.75 -3.25 -2.34
N CYS A 128 13.54 -2.86 -2.77
CA CYS A 128 12.85 -3.41 -3.94
C CYS A 128 12.21 -2.28 -4.78
N PRO A 129 13.03 -1.38 -5.39
CA PRO A 129 12.56 -0.13 -5.97
C PRO A 129 12.07 -0.34 -7.41
N THR A 130 10.93 -1.02 -7.55
CA THR A 130 10.35 -1.42 -8.84
C THR A 130 9.90 -0.20 -9.65
N LEU A 131 9.22 0.76 -9.01
CA LEU A 131 8.71 1.96 -9.64
C LEU A 131 9.81 3.01 -9.84
N LEU A 132 10.73 3.15 -8.89
CA LEU A 132 11.75 4.20 -8.94
C LEU A 132 12.85 3.85 -9.94
N ASN A 133 13.32 2.59 -9.91
CA ASN A 133 14.55 2.17 -10.60
C ASN A 133 14.36 0.96 -11.53
N ASN A 134 13.14 0.46 -11.73
CA ASN A 134 12.92 -0.85 -12.35
C ASN A 134 13.76 -1.94 -11.66
N GLY A 135 13.88 -1.82 -10.33
CA GLY A 135 14.71 -2.66 -9.49
C GLY A 135 13.95 -3.85 -8.91
N PHE A 136 14.69 -4.73 -8.26
CA PHE A 136 14.17 -5.89 -7.53
C PHE A 136 15.01 -6.11 -6.26
N GLY A 137 14.45 -6.78 -5.27
CA GLY A 137 15.16 -7.19 -4.05
C GLY A 137 14.18 -7.69 -3.00
N GLY A 138 14.63 -7.86 -1.75
CA GLY A 138 13.77 -8.23 -0.62
C GLY A 138 13.74 -7.12 0.42
N HIS A 139 12.63 -6.98 1.15
CA HIS A 139 12.46 -5.95 2.17
C HIS A 139 11.54 -6.42 3.30
N ARG A 140 11.53 -5.66 4.39
CA ARG A 140 10.74 -5.92 5.60
C ARG A 140 9.46 -5.09 5.72
N ILE A 141 9.21 -4.17 4.77
CA ILE A 141 7.95 -3.40 4.74
C ILE A 141 6.82 -4.31 4.25
N GLU A 142 6.16 -5.00 5.18
CA GLU A 142 5.10 -5.94 4.87
C GLU A 142 3.84 -5.25 4.27
N GLY A 143 3.24 -5.85 3.25
CA GLY A 143 2.07 -5.37 2.48
C GLY A 143 2.35 -4.58 1.19
N ILE A 144 3.62 -4.42 0.76
CA ILE A 144 4.01 -3.56 -0.38
C ILE A 144 5.16 -4.17 -1.20
N GLY A 145 5.55 -3.57 -2.33
CA GLY A 145 6.88 -3.77 -2.94
C GLY A 145 7.10 -5.10 -3.71
N ASP A 146 6.15 -5.44 -4.58
CA ASP A 146 5.95 -6.78 -5.15
C ASP A 146 6.76 -7.15 -6.42
N LYS A 147 7.88 -6.47 -6.71
CA LYS A 147 8.72 -6.67 -7.93
C LYS A 147 7.98 -6.56 -9.27
N HIS A 148 6.78 -5.99 -9.28
CA HIS A 148 6.02 -5.77 -10.50
C HIS A 148 5.13 -4.54 -10.37
N VAL A 149 4.65 -4.04 -11.51
CA VAL A 149 3.60 -3.01 -11.56
C VAL A 149 2.25 -3.72 -11.68
N PRO A 150 1.32 -3.59 -10.72
CA PRO A 150 0.02 -4.25 -10.77
C PRO A 150 -0.78 -3.86 -12.03
N TRP A 151 -1.55 -4.80 -12.57
CA TRP A 151 -2.37 -4.57 -13.74
C TRP A 151 -3.38 -3.43 -13.50
N VAL A 152 -3.95 -3.41 -12.30
CA VAL A 152 -4.93 -2.41 -11.85
C VAL A 152 -4.35 -1.03 -11.54
N HIS A 153 -3.02 -0.84 -11.52
CA HIS A 153 -2.43 0.46 -11.18
C HIS A 153 -2.59 1.47 -12.32
N ASN A 154 -3.38 2.54 -12.12
CA ASN A 154 -3.45 3.66 -13.06
C ASN A 154 -2.23 4.59 -12.96
N VAL A 155 -1.08 4.16 -13.50
CA VAL A 155 0.18 4.91 -13.43
C VAL A 155 0.13 6.27 -14.14
N LYS A 156 -0.85 6.54 -15.01
CA LYS A 156 -1.04 7.86 -15.64
C LYS A 156 -1.32 8.95 -14.62
N ASN A 157 -2.00 8.59 -13.52
CA ASN A 157 -2.39 9.49 -12.45
C ASN A 157 -1.43 9.48 -11.26
N THR A 158 -0.28 8.80 -11.37
CA THR A 158 0.81 8.87 -10.38
C THR A 158 1.78 9.99 -10.75
N ASP A 159 1.97 10.96 -9.85
CA ASP A 159 2.86 12.10 -10.07
C ASP A 159 4.26 11.87 -9.53
N VAL A 160 4.39 11.12 -8.44
CA VAL A 160 5.65 10.95 -7.72
C VAL A 160 5.84 9.49 -7.37
N VAL A 161 7.08 9.02 -7.46
CA VAL A 161 7.51 7.79 -6.79
C VAL A 161 8.49 8.17 -5.67
N THR A 162 8.31 7.58 -4.50
CA THR A 162 9.22 7.69 -3.36
C THR A 162 9.58 6.30 -2.86
N ALA A 163 10.87 6.05 -2.63
CA ALA A 163 11.33 4.80 -2.05
C ALA A 163 11.82 5.02 -0.61
N ILE A 164 11.39 4.14 0.30
CA ILE A 164 11.66 4.21 1.73
C ILE A 164 12.55 3.04 2.15
N ASP A 165 13.63 3.35 2.86
CA ASP A 165 14.51 2.35 3.45
C ASP A 165 13.73 1.56 4.51
N ASP A 166 13.60 0.24 4.33
CA ASP A 166 12.88 -0.60 5.27
C ASP A 166 13.46 -0.55 6.70
N GLU A 167 14.76 -0.25 6.85
CA GLU A 167 15.38 -0.11 8.17
C GLU A 167 14.84 1.10 8.92
N ASP A 168 14.48 2.19 8.24
CA ASP A 168 13.86 3.36 8.88
C ASP A 168 12.47 2.98 9.44
N CYS A 169 11.71 2.16 8.71
CA CYS A 169 10.44 1.63 9.19
C CYS A 169 10.63 0.70 10.41
N MET A 170 11.60 -0.21 10.36
CA MET A 170 11.90 -1.13 11.47
C MET A 170 12.40 -0.40 12.73
N ARG A 171 13.12 0.71 12.56
CA ARG A 171 13.52 1.59 13.67
C ARG A 171 12.31 2.29 14.30
N ALA A 172 11.47 2.86 13.45
CA ALA A 172 10.29 3.59 13.87
C ALA A 172 9.28 2.72 14.61
N ILE A 173 9.03 1.47 14.20
CA ILE A 173 8.13 0.59 14.97
C ILE A 173 8.68 0.29 16.38
N ARG A 174 10.00 0.20 16.59
CA ARG A 174 10.54 0.07 17.96
C ARG A 174 10.31 1.35 18.76
N LEU A 175 10.59 2.50 18.16
CA LEU A 175 10.39 3.81 18.78
C LEU A 175 8.92 4.03 19.20
N PHE A 176 7.98 3.60 18.36
CA PHE A 176 6.55 3.81 18.57
C PHE A 176 5.95 2.89 19.61
N ASN A 177 6.53 1.71 19.84
CA ASN A 177 5.91 0.66 20.66
C ASN A 177 6.65 0.41 21.98
N ASP A 178 7.95 0.70 22.06
CA ASP A 178 8.71 0.55 23.31
C ASP A 178 8.39 1.68 24.31
N PRO A 179 8.18 1.40 25.61
CA PRO A 179 7.93 2.43 26.62
C PRO A 179 9.01 3.51 26.71
N VAL A 180 10.28 3.17 26.47
CA VAL A 180 11.39 4.14 26.46
C VAL A 180 11.27 5.06 25.24
N GLY A 181 10.87 4.51 24.09
CA GLY A 181 10.61 5.29 22.88
C GLY A 181 9.45 6.26 23.05
N LYS A 182 8.31 5.79 23.60
CA LYS A 182 7.15 6.66 23.91
C LYS A 182 7.51 7.78 24.89
N LYS A 183 8.31 7.48 25.92
CA LYS A 183 8.81 8.49 26.87
C LYS A 183 9.72 9.52 26.18
N PHE A 184 10.60 9.07 25.29
CA PHE A 184 11.46 9.96 24.50
C PHE A 184 10.63 10.88 23.60
N LEU A 185 9.63 10.35 22.88
CA LEU A 185 8.75 11.15 22.02
C LEU A 185 7.99 12.24 22.80
N ALA A 186 7.53 11.92 24.01
CA ALA A 186 6.91 12.90 24.89
C ALA A 186 7.89 14.01 25.30
N ALA A 187 9.14 13.64 25.63
CA ALA A 187 10.20 14.60 25.94
C ALA A 187 10.60 15.45 24.71
N ALA A 188 10.45 14.91 23.50
CA ALA A 188 10.64 15.63 22.23
C ALA A 188 9.45 16.55 21.86
N GLY A 189 8.40 16.61 22.69
CA GLY A 189 7.27 17.52 22.52
C GLY A 189 6.12 16.98 21.67
N ILE A 190 6.12 15.68 21.33
CA ILE A 190 4.99 15.06 20.63
C ILE A 190 3.81 14.92 21.60
N ASP A 191 2.62 15.30 21.14
CA ASP A 191 1.40 15.24 21.94
C ASP A 191 1.10 13.81 22.45
N PRO A 192 0.77 13.62 23.74
CA PRO A 192 0.48 12.30 24.30
C PRO A 192 -0.65 11.54 23.61
N ASN A 193 -1.69 12.21 23.09
CA ASN A 193 -2.76 11.52 22.37
C ASN A 193 -2.27 10.97 21.02
N THR A 194 -1.32 11.65 20.39
CA THR A 194 -0.66 11.15 19.18
C THR A 194 0.21 9.95 19.52
N ILE A 195 1.04 10.03 20.57
CA ILE A 195 1.92 8.93 21.00
C ILE A 195 1.12 7.65 21.30
N ASN A 196 -0.04 7.79 21.94
CA ASN A 196 -0.92 6.66 22.29
C ASN A 196 -1.61 6.00 21.09
N LYS A 197 -1.46 6.56 19.88
CA LYS A 197 -2.03 6.02 18.63
C LYS A 197 -0.95 5.58 17.64
N LEU A 198 0.34 5.70 17.98
CA LEU A 198 1.42 5.34 17.05
C LEU A 198 1.50 3.83 16.80
N ASP A 199 0.95 3.01 17.67
CA ASP A 199 0.75 1.57 17.48
C ASP A 199 -0.34 1.23 16.46
N TYR A 200 -1.18 2.21 16.07
CA TYR A 200 -2.09 2.07 14.92
C TYR A 200 -1.37 2.11 13.57
N LEU A 201 -0.06 2.41 13.57
CA LEU A 201 0.78 2.36 12.38
C LEU A 201 1.60 1.07 12.38
N GLY A 202 1.17 0.10 11.57
CA GLY A 202 2.01 -1.02 11.14
C GLY A 202 3.16 -0.56 10.25
N ILE A 203 3.98 -1.51 9.78
CA ILE A 203 5.25 -1.21 9.10
C ILE A 203 5.04 -0.38 7.82
N SER A 204 4.03 -0.71 7.02
CA SER A 204 3.70 0.07 5.81
C SER A 204 3.06 1.42 6.17
N GLY A 205 2.27 1.51 7.24
CA GLY A 205 1.75 2.79 7.74
C GLY A 205 2.88 3.77 8.11
N VAL A 206 3.95 3.26 8.72
CA VAL A 206 5.17 4.03 8.98
C VAL A 206 5.85 4.46 7.67
N ALA A 207 5.97 3.58 6.67
CA ALA A 207 6.54 3.95 5.37
C ALA A 207 5.75 5.08 4.68
N ASN A 208 4.43 5.05 4.80
CA ASN A 208 3.52 6.09 4.33
C ASN A 208 3.75 7.42 5.06
N LEU A 209 3.95 7.38 6.39
CA LEU A 209 4.28 8.56 7.19
C LEU A 209 5.64 9.17 6.79
N ILE A 210 6.68 8.35 6.63
CA ILE A 210 8.00 8.83 6.18
C ILE A 210 7.86 9.44 4.78
N SER A 211 7.12 8.79 3.87
CA SER A 211 6.81 9.32 2.54
C SER A 211 6.11 10.68 2.57
N ALA A 212 5.20 10.90 3.52
CA ALA A 212 4.57 12.20 3.74
C ALA A 212 5.57 13.27 4.17
N ILE A 213 6.48 12.95 5.08
CA ILE A 213 7.55 13.86 5.49
C ILE A 213 8.46 14.22 4.30
N LYS A 214 8.88 13.22 3.50
CA LYS A 214 9.72 13.46 2.32
C LYS A 214 8.98 14.30 1.27
N THR A 215 7.70 14.03 1.03
CA THR A 215 6.85 14.80 0.10
C THR A 215 6.69 16.24 0.53
N ALA A 216 6.41 16.49 1.82
CA ALA A 216 6.33 17.84 2.37
C ALA A 216 7.65 18.61 2.16
N LYS A 217 8.79 17.97 2.44
CA LYS A 217 10.12 18.56 2.24
C LYS A 217 10.43 18.82 0.77
N TYR A 218 10.11 17.87 -0.13
CA TYR A 218 10.41 17.98 -1.56
C TYR A 218 9.67 19.14 -2.23
N TYR A 219 8.40 19.33 -1.87
CA TYR A 219 7.57 20.39 -2.43
C TYR A 219 7.57 21.69 -1.61
N GLU A 220 8.44 21.80 -0.60
CA GLU A 220 8.53 22.98 0.28
C GLU A 220 7.16 23.37 0.88
N MET A 221 6.39 22.37 1.28
CA MET A 221 5.03 22.54 1.77
C MET A 221 4.98 23.34 3.07
N ASP A 222 3.93 24.14 3.22
CA ASP A 222 3.67 25.01 4.38
C ASP A 222 2.48 24.53 5.22
N GLU A 223 2.12 25.27 6.27
CA GLU A 223 1.03 24.91 7.18
C GLU A 223 -0.38 24.85 6.53
N ASN A 224 -0.51 25.32 5.30
CA ASN A 224 -1.75 25.28 4.53
C ASN A 224 -1.79 24.07 3.57
N ASP A 225 -0.69 23.34 3.38
CA ASP A 225 -0.65 22.09 2.63
C ASP A 225 -1.07 20.91 3.51
N VAL A 226 -2.20 20.29 3.18
CA VAL A 226 -2.63 19.06 3.83
C VAL A 226 -2.19 17.87 2.99
N ILE A 227 -1.43 16.98 3.61
CA ILE A 227 -1.11 15.65 3.06
C ILE A 227 -2.00 14.64 3.76
N ILE A 228 -2.65 13.76 3.00
CA ILE A 228 -3.35 12.60 3.55
C ILE A 228 -2.64 11.31 3.09
N THR A 229 -2.46 10.38 4.02
CA THR A 229 -1.87 9.07 3.78
C THR A 229 -2.61 8.02 4.61
N ILE A 230 -2.31 6.74 4.40
CA ILE A 230 -3.06 5.63 4.97
C ILE A 230 -2.24 4.89 6.03
N ALA A 231 -2.82 4.74 7.22
CA ALA A 231 -2.42 3.74 8.20
C ALA A 231 -3.05 2.40 7.80
N THR A 232 -2.31 1.58 7.04
CA THR A 232 -2.86 0.38 6.38
C THR A 232 -3.37 -0.67 7.36
N ASP A 233 -2.62 -0.87 8.43
CA ASP A 233 -2.87 -1.82 9.51
C ASP A 233 -2.14 -1.36 10.78
N SER A 234 -2.33 -2.08 11.89
CA SER A 234 -1.74 -1.77 13.20
C SER A 234 -0.62 -2.74 13.57
N MET A 235 0.07 -2.43 14.67
CA MET A 235 1.09 -3.28 15.27
C MET A 235 0.56 -4.59 15.86
N GLU A 236 -0.76 -4.78 15.92
CA GLU A 236 -1.37 -6.06 16.31
C GLU A 236 -0.94 -7.22 15.39
N MET A 237 -0.58 -6.91 14.13
CA MET A 237 -0.10 -7.89 13.16
C MET A 237 1.42 -8.11 13.17
N TYR A 238 2.17 -7.37 14.01
CA TYR A 238 3.64 -7.32 13.93
C TYR A 238 4.35 -7.41 15.29
N GLY A 239 3.69 -7.93 16.32
CA GLY A 239 4.28 -8.06 17.66
C GLY A 239 5.59 -8.85 17.66
N SER A 240 5.62 -9.97 16.93
CA SER A 240 6.77 -10.85 16.77
C SER A 240 7.97 -10.15 16.13
N ARG A 241 7.75 -9.13 15.28
CA ARG A 241 8.83 -8.33 14.69
C ARG A 241 9.57 -7.50 15.72
N LEU A 242 8.88 -7.02 16.76
CA LEU A 242 9.53 -6.30 17.86
C LEU A 242 10.43 -7.24 18.67
N ASP A 243 9.97 -8.46 18.94
CA ASP A 243 10.75 -9.48 19.64
C ASP A 243 12.00 -9.88 18.85
N GLU A 244 11.85 -10.11 17.54
CA GLU A 244 12.95 -10.40 16.62
C GLU A 244 13.99 -9.27 16.62
N LEU A 245 13.54 -8.01 16.51
CA LEU A 245 14.41 -6.84 16.56
C LEU A 245 15.11 -6.67 17.91
N ASN A 246 14.43 -7.00 19.02
CA ASN A 246 15.03 -6.95 20.35
C ASN A 246 16.08 -8.04 20.55
N ALA A 247 15.85 -9.23 20.00
CA ALA A 247 16.84 -10.32 20.00
C ALA A 247 18.06 -9.97 19.14
N GLU A 248 17.85 -9.36 17.98
CA GLU A 248 18.93 -8.98 17.05
C GLU A 248 19.73 -7.77 17.55
N LYS A 249 19.04 -6.71 17.97
CA LYS A 249 19.64 -5.38 18.22
C LYS A 249 19.80 -5.06 19.71
N GLY A 250 19.40 -5.97 20.60
CA GLY A 250 19.42 -5.79 22.05
C GLY A 250 18.27 -4.91 22.55
N ALA A 251 18.16 -4.80 23.89
CA ALA A 251 17.12 -4.02 24.57
C ALA A 251 17.09 -2.55 24.14
N TYR A 252 15.88 -2.02 23.94
CA TYR A 252 15.68 -0.62 23.59
C TYR A 252 16.07 0.30 24.75
N ASN A 253 16.67 1.44 24.42
CA ASN A 253 17.15 2.41 25.39
C ASN A 253 17.06 3.83 24.85
N GLU A 254 17.28 4.81 25.72
CA GLU A 254 17.09 6.23 25.39
C GLU A 254 18.03 6.73 24.28
N ILE A 255 19.27 6.22 24.24
CA ILE A 255 20.23 6.54 23.16
C ILE A 255 19.70 6.01 21.83
N GLN A 256 19.13 4.80 21.84
CA GLN A 256 18.56 4.21 20.64
C GLN A 256 17.30 4.95 20.18
N ALA A 257 16.43 5.37 21.12
CA ALA A 257 15.25 6.17 20.81
C ALA A 257 15.62 7.49 20.11
N ALA A 258 16.62 8.21 20.63
CA ALA A 258 17.10 9.44 20.00
C ALA A 258 17.66 9.20 18.59
N ARG A 259 18.46 8.12 18.42
CA ARG A 259 19.03 7.75 17.12
C ARG A 259 17.96 7.40 16.09
N ASP A 260 16.94 6.64 16.49
CA ASP A 260 15.88 6.20 15.59
C ASP A 260 14.95 7.35 15.21
N PHE A 261 14.61 8.22 16.16
CA PHE A 261 13.82 9.42 15.88
C PHE A 261 14.54 10.36 14.89
N GLU A 262 15.83 10.61 15.14
CA GLU A 262 16.63 11.45 14.26
C GLU A 262 16.79 10.83 12.88
N LYS A 263 17.15 9.54 12.79
CA LYS A 263 17.38 8.87 11.50
C LYS A 263 16.10 8.74 10.66
N ALA A 264 15.00 8.29 11.26
CA ALA A 264 13.79 7.94 10.50
C ALA A 264 12.92 9.15 10.14
N PHE A 265 12.91 10.20 10.96
CA PHE A 265 11.96 11.31 10.80
C PHE A 265 12.66 12.66 10.58
N MET A 266 13.46 13.11 11.54
CA MET A 266 14.07 14.45 11.46
C MET A 266 15.05 14.55 10.30
N GLY A 267 15.89 13.54 10.15
CA GLY A 267 16.88 13.36 9.09
C GLY A 267 16.33 12.81 7.78
N ALA A 268 15.02 12.54 7.66
CA ALA A 268 14.42 12.11 6.40
C ALA A 268 14.69 13.17 5.33
N SER A 269 15.46 12.82 4.30
CA SER A 269 15.81 13.74 3.21
C SER A 269 14.83 13.59 2.04
N VAL A 270 15.14 14.20 0.89
CA VAL A 270 14.36 14.04 -0.35
C VAL A 270 15.05 13.09 -1.34
N ASP A 271 15.98 12.27 -0.85
CA ASP A 271 16.61 11.21 -1.61
C ASP A 271 15.60 10.16 -2.10
N TYR A 272 15.97 9.43 -3.15
CA TYR A 272 15.14 8.34 -3.70
C TYR A 272 13.68 8.74 -4.00
N MET A 273 13.49 9.98 -4.44
CA MET A 273 12.22 10.52 -4.92
C MET A 273 12.34 10.97 -6.37
N LYS A 274 11.25 10.84 -7.13
CA LYS A 274 11.19 11.29 -8.52
C LYS A 274 9.79 11.77 -8.90
N GLU A 275 9.69 13.02 -9.38
CA GLU A 275 8.52 13.45 -10.13
C GLU A 275 8.49 12.75 -11.50
N LEU A 276 7.37 12.14 -11.82
CA LEU A 276 7.18 11.35 -13.02
C LEU A 276 6.70 12.25 -14.15
N THR A 277 7.53 12.36 -15.17
CA THR A 277 7.15 12.87 -16.48
C THR A 277 6.21 11.90 -17.20
N TYR A 278 5.64 12.32 -18.33
CA TYR A 278 4.89 11.42 -19.22
C TYR A 278 5.70 10.17 -19.59
N THR A 279 6.99 10.32 -19.93
CA THR A 279 7.85 9.20 -20.33
C THR A 279 8.13 8.25 -19.18
N ASP A 280 8.25 8.77 -17.95
CA ASP A 280 8.41 7.91 -16.77
C ASP A 280 7.16 7.09 -16.51
N ARG A 281 5.97 7.72 -16.54
CA ARG A 281 4.69 7.01 -16.40
C ARG A 281 4.51 5.96 -17.50
N LYS A 282 4.92 6.27 -18.74
CA LYS A 282 4.88 5.30 -19.85
C LYS A 282 5.84 4.15 -19.63
N ALA A 283 7.04 4.40 -19.11
CA ALA A 283 7.99 3.35 -18.77
C ALA A 283 7.41 2.40 -17.72
N LEU A 284 6.82 2.93 -16.64
CA LEU A 284 6.14 2.12 -15.62
C LEU A 284 4.97 1.31 -16.19
N HIS A 285 4.17 1.93 -17.05
CA HIS A 285 3.11 1.21 -17.74
C HIS A 285 3.66 0.05 -18.58
N ASN A 286 4.75 0.28 -19.32
CA ASN A 286 5.36 -0.76 -20.14
C ASN A 286 5.96 -1.90 -19.30
N LEU A 287 6.39 -1.65 -18.04
CA LEU A 287 6.87 -2.72 -17.16
C LEU A 287 5.80 -3.77 -16.85
N LYS A 288 4.52 -3.42 -16.96
CA LYS A 288 3.42 -4.40 -16.86
C LYS A 288 3.55 -5.53 -17.88
N TYR A 289 4.20 -5.30 -19.03
CA TYR A 289 4.39 -6.32 -20.08
C TYR A 289 5.02 -7.61 -19.54
N PHE A 290 6.09 -7.50 -18.76
CA PHE A 290 6.85 -8.66 -18.32
C PHE A 290 6.09 -9.55 -17.34
N THR A 291 5.28 -8.99 -16.47
CA THR A 291 4.46 -9.77 -15.55
C THR A 291 3.20 -10.23 -16.26
N TRP A 292 2.47 -9.32 -16.89
CA TRP A 292 1.10 -9.60 -17.30
C TRP A 292 0.99 -10.29 -18.65
N VAL A 293 1.82 -9.91 -19.62
CA VAL A 293 1.79 -10.50 -20.96
C VAL A 293 2.66 -11.76 -20.97
N GLU A 294 3.93 -11.65 -20.58
CA GLU A 294 4.89 -12.77 -20.69
C GLU A 294 4.64 -13.87 -19.65
N GLN A 295 4.28 -13.53 -18.41
CA GLN A 295 4.12 -14.53 -17.33
C GLN A 295 2.67 -14.91 -17.05
N GLN A 296 1.73 -13.96 -17.11
CA GLN A 296 0.31 -14.21 -16.83
C GLN A 296 -0.55 -14.38 -18.09
N GLU A 297 0.07 -14.42 -19.27
CA GLU A 297 -0.59 -14.70 -20.56
C GLU A 297 -1.75 -13.75 -20.91
N LYS A 298 -1.75 -12.51 -20.39
CA LYS A 298 -2.75 -11.49 -20.78
C LYS A 298 -2.51 -11.01 -22.21
N PRO A 299 -3.58 -10.71 -22.98
CA PRO A 299 -3.42 -10.17 -24.33
C PRO A 299 -2.70 -8.82 -24.36
N ILE A 300 -1.79 -8.65 -25.32
CA ILE A 300 -1.06 -7.40 -25.52
C ILE A 300 -1.98 -6.21 -25.87
N ASP A 301 -3.13 -6.48 -26.49
CA ASP A 301 -4.09 -5.42 -26.81
C ASP A 301 -4.74 -4.84 -25.56
N GLU A 302 -4.94 -5.63 -24.50
CA GLU A 302 -5.53 -5.14 -23.26
C GLU A 302 -4.59 -4.22 -22.49
N ILE A 303 -3.27 -4.53 -22.44
CA ILE A 303 -2.29 -3.62 -21.83
C ILE A 303 -2.24 -2.30 -22.61
N ASN A 304 -2.32 -2.36 -23.95
CA ASN A 304 -2.40 -1.15 -24.76
C ASN A 304 -3.67 -0.34 -24.47
N GLN A 305 -4.82 -0.97 -24.26
CA GLN A 305 -6.06 -0.28 -23.88
C GLN A 305 -5.91 0.49 -22.58
N LEU A 306 -5.24 -0.06 -21.55
CA LEU A 306 -4.96 0.65 -20.29
C LEU A 306 -4.23 1.99 -20.49
N TRP A 307 -3.46 2.13 -21.59
CA TRP A 307 -2.77 3.36 -21.92
C TRP A 307 -3.43 4.23 -22.99
N TYR A 308 -4.04 3.65 -24.02
CA TYR A 308 -4.52 4.43 -25.16
C TYR A 308 -6.03 4.68 -25.16
N ASP A 309 -6.81 3.84 -24.47
CA ASP A 309 -8.23 4.14 -24.24
C ASP A 309 -8.34 5.14 -23.07
N HIS A 310 -8.68 6.39 -23.41
CA HIS A 310 -8.82 7.48 -22.44
C HIS A 310 -10.11 7.36 -21.62
N ASP A 311 -11.09 6.60 -22.10
CA ASP A 311 -12.38 6.41 -21.44
C ASP A 311 -12.40 5.15 -20.58
N LEU A 312 -11.40 4.27 -20.69
CA LEU A 312 -11.36 3.01 -19.96
C LEU A 312 -11.41 3.20 -18.44
N TRP A 313 -10.51 4.01 -17.87
CA TRP A 313 -10.46 4.24 -16.41
C TRP A 313 -11.74 4.90 -15.88
N PRO A 314 -12.24 6.01 -16.47
CA PRO A 314 -13.55 6.54 -16.10
C PRO A 314 -14.66 5.50 -16.19
N ARG A 315 -14.70 4.70 -17.26
CA ARG A 315 -15.72 3.66 -17.45
C ARG A 315 -15.63 2.57 -16.38
N LEU A 316 -14.42 2.14 -16.01
CA LEU A 316 -14.16 1.17 -14.94
C LEU A 316 -14.63 1.70 -13.58
N PHE A 317 -14.23 2.93 -13.21
CA PHE A 317 -14.59 3.52 -11.93
C PHE A 317 -16.09 3.77 -11.76
N ASN A 318 -16.81 4.02 -12.86
CA ASN A 318 -18.27 4.21 -12.87
C ASN A 318 -19.08 2.90 -12.89
N GLN A 319 -18.46 1.71 -12.77
CA GLN A 319 -19.20 0.45 -12.73
C GLN A 319 -19.88 0.16 -11.39
N ALA A 320 -19.48 0.83 -10.30
CA ALA A 320 -19.95 0.53 -8.95
C ALA A 320 -21.49 0.54 -8.84
N ALA A 321 -22.17 1.54 -9.42
CA ALA A 321 -23.63 1.60 -9.41
C ALA A 321 -24.28 0.37 -10.08
N LYS A 322 -23.67 -0.15 -11.15
CA LYS A 322 -24.19 -1.37 -11.80
C LYS A 322 -23.96 -2.61 -10.94
N TRP A 323 -22.84 -2.67 -10.23
CA TRP A 323 -22.58 -3.75 -9.29
C TRP A 323 -23.54 -3.71 -8.11
N ASP A 324 -23.89 -2.53 -7.59
CA ASP A 324 -24.91 -2.38 -6.54
C ASP A 324 -26.27 -2.93 -6.99
N GLU A 325 -26.72 -2.58 -8.21
CA GLU A 325 -27.94 -3.16 -8.79
C GLU A 325 -27.89 -4.69 -8.84
N MET A 326 -26.77 -5.26 -9.32
CA MET A 326 -26.59 -6.71 -9.41
C MET A 326 -26.57 -7.39 -8.03
N ILE A 327 -25.95 -6.75 -7.03
CA ILE A 327 -25.90 -7.23 -5.66
C ILE A 327 -27.30 -7.21 -5.04
N GLU A 328 -28.08 -6.15 -5.27
CA GLU A 328 -29.47 -6.06 -4.81
C GLU A 328 -30.36 -7.13 -5.44
N GLU A 329 -30.25 -7.33 -6.76
CA GLU A 329 -30.94 -8.39 -7.49
C GLU A 329 -30.61 -9.77 -6.93
N PHE A 330 -29.32 -10.09 -6.78
CA PHE A 330 -28.84 -11.34 -6.19
C PHE A 330 -29.40 -11.54 -4.77
N ASN A 331 -29.34 -10.51 -3.92
CA ASN A 331 -29.87 -10.58 -2.56
C ASN A 331 -31.40 -10.79 -2.53
N GLN A 332 -32.13 -10.26 -3.50
CA GLN A 332 -33.57 -10.52 -3.63
C GLN A 332 -33.87 -11.95 -4.08
N GLU A 333 -33.06 -12.53 -4.97
CA GLU A 333 -33.19 -13.93 -5.39
C GLU A 333 -32.92 -14.89 -4.22
N ILE A 334 -31.84 -14.67 -3.46
CA ILE A 334 -31.52 -15.48 -2.29
C ILE A 334 -32.61 -15.39 -1.21
N LYS A 335 -33.23 -14.22 -1.01
CA LYS A 335 -34.36 -14.07 -0.06
C LYS A 335 -35.61 -14.85 -0.48
N LYS A 336 -35.76 -15.19 -1.77
CA LYS A 336 -36.90 -15.94 -2.32
C LYS A 336 -36.67 -17.46 -2.33
N ALA A 337 -35.42 -17.91 -2.25
CA ALA A 337 -35.00 -19.31 -2.27
C ALA A 337 -35.13 -19.97 -0.88
#